data_AF-A0A6I9Z4F5-F1
#
_entry.id   AF-A0A6I9Z4F5-F1
#
_cell.length_a   1.000
_cell.length_b   1.000
_cell.length_c   1.000
_cell.angle_alpha   90.00
_cell.angle_beta   90.00
_cell.angle_gamma   90.00
#
_symmetry.space_group_name_H-M   'P 1'
#
loop_
_entity.id
_entity.type
_entity.pdbx_description
1 polymer ?
#
loop_
_entity_poly.entity_id
_entity_poly.type
_entity_poly.pdbx_seq_one_letter_code
_entity_poly.pdbx_strand_id
1 'polypeptide(L)'
;MTDEELAKLATAVEGFEIGTVEKQKEQKSYFVRLGSLSSKLRHRAFQHSLVKLKRAKQGTQDSLSQLHQTIELIEHVKQGVDQKIQSGQEKLHQMWLQWQQKQAPEVAQKEPPKPQEIETQALEVTRGLTQQLQSATTTLVSNLQGLPAGLQEKVGLVRQNVDELRNAFMTAGSFQDLSGSILAQSREKVAKARQLTDELMDHVVQNAPLTWLVGPFTASGKPEGEEIEMK
;
A
#
# COMPACT_ATOMS: atom_id res chain seq x y z
N MET A 1 -16.57 13.42 20.72
CA MET A 1 -15.39 13.76 21.52
C MET A 1 -15.00 15.17 21.20
N THR A 2 -14.66 15.93 22.23
CA THR A 2 -14.10 17.27 22.10
C THR A 2 -12.62 17.18 21.67
N ASP A 3 -12.06 18.32 21.29
CA ASP A 3 -10.64 18.42 20.93
C ASP A 3 -9.74 18.10 22.13
N GLU A 4 -10.09 18.60 23.32
CA GLU A 4 -9.33 18.34 24.56
C GLU A 4 -9.34 16.86 24.96
N GLU A 5 -10.48 16.17 24.80
CA GLU A 5 -10.57 14.74 25.07
C GLU A 5 -9.68 13.92 24.11
N LEU A 6 -9.67 14.27 22.83
CA LEU A 6 -8.80 13.61 21.84
C LEU A 6 -7.33 13.91 22.10
N ALA A 7 -6.97 15.16 22.41
CA ALA A 7 -5.60 15.55 22.72
C ALA A 7 -5.05 14.81 23.95
N LYS A 8 -5.87 14.58 24.99
CA LYS A 8 -5.48 13.80 26.18
C LYS A 8 -5.23 12.32 25.88
N LEU A 9 -5.92 11.76 24.88
CA LEU A 9 -5.80 10.36 24.48
C LEU A 9 -4.82 10.14 23.32
N ALA A 10 -4.36 11.23 22.71
CA ALA A 10 -3.44 11.21 21.60
C ALA A 10 -2.12 10.54 22.01
N THR A 11 -1.57 9.76 21.08
CA THR A 11 -0.31 9.05 21.28
C THR A 11 0.66 9.53 20.21
N ALA A 12 1.91 9.78 20.61
CA ALA A 12 2.98 10.08 19.68
C ALA A 12 3.16 8.91 18.71
N VAL A 13 3.41 9.25 17.45
CA VAL A 13 3.59 8.30 16.35
C VAL A 13 5.05 8.34 15.91
N GLU A 14 5.83 7.33 16.25
CA GLU A 14 7.22 7.26 15.76
C GLU A 14 7.25 7.02 14.23
N GLY A 15 8.13 7.74 13.53
CA GLY A 15 8.40 7.53 12.09
C GLY A 15 7.48 8.29 11.11
N PHE A 16 6.65 9.23 11.56
CA PHE A 16 5.77 10.05 10.71
C PHE A 16 5.98 11.55 10.95
N GLU A 17 5.77 12.39 9.93
CA GLU A 17 5.94 13.86 10.02
C GLU A 17 5.05 14.52 11.09
N ILE A 18 3.92 13.88 11.41
CA ILE A 18 2.92 14.27 12.41
C ILE A 18 3.19 13.55 13.76
N GLY A 19 4.42 13.08 13.99
CA GLY A 19 4.75 12.16 15.07
C GLY A 19 4.57 12.69 16.49
N THR A 20 4.59 14.01 16.69
CA THR A 20 4.43 14.61 18.02
C THR A 20 2.96 14.93 18.32
N VAL A 21 2.59 14.87 19.60
CA VAL A 21 1.22 15.17 20.03
C VAL A 21 0.91 16.66 19.79
N GLU A 22 1.90 17.53 19.86
CA GLU A 22 1.81 18.96 19.61
C GLU A 22 1.38 19.24 18.16
N LYS A 23 2.02 18.59 17.18
CA LYS A 23 1.65 18.73 15.76
C LYS A 23 0.26 18.16 15.47
N GLN A 24 -0.10 17.04 16.10
CA GLN A 24 -1.45 16.47 16.01
C GLN A 24 -2.51 17.46 16.51
N LYS A 25 -2.21 18.18 17.60
CA LYS A 25 -3.09 19.21 18.17
C LYS A 25 -3.23 20.43 17.26
N GLU A 26 -2.14 20.93 16.70
CA GLU A 26 -2.15 22.02 15.70
C GLU A 26 -3.02 21.67 14.49
N GLN A 27 -2.92 20.42 14.01
CA GLN A 27 -3.68 19.93 12.86
C GLN A 27 -5.08 19.39 13.22
N LYS A 28 -5.45 19.35 14.50
CA LYS A 28 -6.68 18.74 15.03
C LYS A 28 -6.93 17.32 14.49
N SER A 29 -5.84 16.55 14.38
CA SER A 29 -5.77 15.27 13.68
C SER A 29 -5.05 14.25 14.58
N TYR A 30 -5.82 13.44 15.30
CA TYR A 30 -5.31 12.67 16.44
C TYR A 30 -5.26 11.17 16.19
N PHE A 31 -4.15 10.55 16.56
CA PHE A 31 -3.97 9.11 16.61
C PHE A 31 -4.05 8.63 18.06
N VAL A 32 -4.86 7.59 18.31
CA VAL A 32 -5.13 7.08 19.66
C VAL A 32 -4.92 5.57 19.70
N ARG A 33 -4.43 5.03 20.82
CA ARG A 33 -4.39 3.58 21.03
C ARG A 33 -5.79 3.06 21.33
N LEU A 34 -6.17 1.93 20.74
CA LEU A 34 -7.48 1.31 21.01
C LEU A 34 -7.73 1.05 22.49
N GLY A 35 -6.70 0.66 23.25
CA GLY A 35 -6.76 0.40 24.68
C GLY A 35 -7.09 1.62 25.54
N SER A 36 -6.77 2.82 25.07
CA SER A 36 -7.06 4.08 25.78
C SER A 36 -8.53 4.51 25.65
N LEU A 37 -9.31 3.85 24.78
CA LEU A 37 -10.71 4.19 24.53
C LEU A 37 -11.66 3.36 25.41
N SER A 38 -12.78 3.97 25.80
CA SER A 38 -13.89 3.26 26.45
C SER A 38 -14.45 2.17 25.54
N SER A 39 -15.07 1.12 26.10
CA SER A 39 -15.50 -0.06 25.32
C SER A 39 -16.38 0.27 24.10
N LYS A 40 -17.32 1.21 24.23
CA LYS A 40 -18.18 1.64 23.11
C LYS A 40 -17.39 2.36 22.03
N LEU A 41 -16.47 3.26 22.42
CA LEU A 41 -15.66 4.02 21.48
C LEU A 41 -14.60 3.16 20.82
N ARG A 42 -13.96 2.28 21.59
CA ARG A 42 -13.01 1.28 21.11
C ARG A 42 -13.61 0.42 20.02
N HIS A 43 -14.83 -0.08 20.22
CA HIS A 43 -15.53 -0.87 19.19
C HIS A 43 -15.75 -0.07 17.90
N ARG A 44 -16.23 1.17 18.00
CA ARG A 44 -16.46 2.04 16.83
C ARG A 44 -15.16 2.39 16.11
N ALA A 45 -14.13 2.78 16.85
CA ALA A 45 -12.81 3.11 16.34
C ALA A 45 -12.18 1.90 15.64
N PHE A 46 -12.29 0.71 16.23
CA PHE A 46 -11.81 -0.54 15.64
C PHE A 46 -12.51 -0.83 14.30
N GLN A 47 -13.84 -0.79 14.25
CA GLN A 47 -14.58 -1.04 13.00
C GLN A 47 -14.24 -0.04 11.90
N HIS A 48 -14.17 1.24 12.24
CA HIS A 48 -13.81 2.29 11.29
C HIS A 48 -12.38 2.11 10.75
N SER A 49 -11.42 1.82 11.62
CA SER A 49 -10.02 1.58 11.23
C SER A 49 -9.83 0.28 10.46
N LEU A 50 -10.62 -0.76 10.74
CA LEU A 50 -10.62 -1.98 9.93
C LEU A 50 -11.04 -1.72 8.49
N VAL A 51 -12.01 -0.82 8.23
CA VAL A 51 -12.40 -0.47 6.86
C VAL A 51 -11.25 0.21 6.13
N LYS A 52 -10.53 1.13 6.79
CA LYS A 52 -9.33 1.76 6.22
C LYS A 52 -8.24 0.72 5.92
N LEU A 53 -7.96 -0.16 6.88
CA LEU A 53 -6.96 -1.22 6.73
C LEU A 53 -7.32 -2.18 5.58
N LYS A 54 -8.59 -2.57 5.44
CA LYS A 54 -9.08 -3.40 4.32
C LYS A 54 -8.82 -2.75 2.97
N ARG A 55 -9.05 -1.43 2.85
CA ARG A 55 -8.76 -0.69 1.60
C ARG A 55 -7.27 -0.66 1.30
N ALA A 56 -6.42 -0.41 2.30
CA ALA A 56 -4.98 -0.42 2.13
C ALA A 56 -4.44 -1.81 1.76
N LYS A 57 -4.97 -2.86 2.39
CA LYS A 57 -4.72 -4.26 2.02
C LYS A 57 -5.08 -4.52 0.56
N GLN A 58 -6.29 -4.14 0.14
CA GLN A 58 -6.75 -4.39 -1.22
C GLN A 58 -5.84 -3.71 -2.24
N GLY A 59 -5.50 -2.42 -2.04
CA GLY A 59 -4.58 -1.71 -2.92
C GLY A 59 -3.21 -2.39 -3.03
N THR A 60 -2.69 -2.92 -1.92
CA THR A 60 -1.42 -3.67 -1.90
C THR A 60 -1.54 -4.99 -2.68
N GLN A 61 -2.62 -5.76 -2.45
CA GLN A 61 -2.90 -7.01 -3.16
C GLN A 61 -3.11 -6.81 -4.66
N ASP A 62 -3.77 -5.72 -5.06
CA ASP A 62 -4.00 -5.37 -6.46
C ASP A 62 -2.67 -5.04 -7.16
N SER A 63 -1.82 -4.23 -6.52
CA SER A 63 -0.49 -3.92 -7.04
C SER A 63 0.42 -5.16 -7.13
N LEU A 64 0.41 -6.05 -6.13
CA LEU A 64 1.11 -7.34 -6.18
C LEU A 64 0.60 -8.22 -7.32
N SER A 65 -0.70 -8.19 -7.60
CA SER A 65 -1.32 -8.92 -8.71
C SER A 65 -0.89 -8.43 -10.07
N GLN A 66 -0.92 -7.11 -10.27
CA GLN A 66 -0.47 -6.53 -11.52
C GLN A 66 1.02 -6.79 -11.74
N LEU A 67 1.85 -6.67 -10.70
CA LEU A 67 3.29 -6.95 -10.80
C LEU A 67 3.56 -8.42 -11.15
N HIS A 68 2.91 -9.37 -10.47
CA HIS A 68 3.06 -10.79 -10.76
C HIS A 68 2.68 -11.11 -12.21
N GLN A 69 1.54 -10.59 -12.68
CA GLN A 69 1.09 -10.78 -14.05
C GLN A 69 2.12 -10.24 -15.07
N THR A 70 2.72 -9.08 -14.81
CA THR A 70 3.75 -8.52 -15.69
C THR A 70 5.02 -9.37 -15.69
N ILE A 71 5.42 -9.91 -14.52
CA ILE A 71 6.58 -10.82 -14.41
C ILE A 71 6.37 -12.07 -15.26
N GLU A 72 5.19 -12.69 -15.17
CA GLU A 72 4.83 -13.84 -16.00
C GLU A 72 4.91 -13.48 -17.49
N LEU A 73 4.38 -12.33 -17.90
CA LEU A 73 4.42 -11.92 -19.31
C LEU A 73 5.84 -11.69 -19.83
N ILE A 74 6.71 -11.05 -19.04
CA ILE A 74 8.13 -10.90 -19.36
C ILE A 74 8.77 -12.28 -19.54
N GLU A 75 8.52 -13.20 -18.61
CA GLU A 75 9.06 -14.57 -18.68
C GLU A 75 8.59 -15.31 -19.95
N HIS A 76 7.30 -15.21 -20.29
CA HIS A 76 6.73 -15.82 -21.50
C HIS A 76 7.33 -15.26 -22.79
N VAL A 77 7.51 -13.94 -22.89
CA VAL A 77 8.13 -13.29 -24.05
C VAL A 77 9.60 -13.73 -24.17
N LYS A 78 10.30 -13.90 -23.05
CA LYS A 78 11.68 -14.39 -23.03
C LYS A 78 11.85 -15.86 -23.43
N GLN A 79 10.87 -16.72 -23.13
CA GLN A 79 10.96 -18.17 -23.36
C GLN A 79 10.68 -18.60 -24.82
N GLY A 80 10.27 -17.69 -25.71
CA GLY A 80 10.49 -17.90 -27.15
C GLY A 80 9.52 -18.83 -27.90
N VAL A 81 8.26 -18.98 -27.49
CA VAL A 81 7.25 -19.71 -28.31
C VAL A 81 6.43 -18.72 -29.13
N ASP A 82 6.58 -18.70 -30.45
CA ASP A 82 6.04 -17.66 -31.37
C ASP A 82 4.60 -17.18 -31.05
N GLN A 83 3.65 -18.10 -30.85
CA GLN A 83 2.26 -17.75 -30.52
C GLN A 83 2.11 -17.12 -29.12
N LYS A 84 2.87 -17.59 -28.12
CA LYS A 84 2.85 -17.04 -26.76
C LYS A 84 3.60 -15.71 -26.69
N ILE A 85 4.66 -15.54 -27.49
CA ILE A 85 5.40 -14.29 -27.60
C ILE A 85 4.46 -13.19 -28.08
N GLN A 86 3.76 -13.41 -29.20
CA GLN A 86 2.89 -12.38 -29.78
C GLN A 86 1.75 -11.99 -28.82
N SER A 87 1.10 -12.97 -28.18
CA SER A 87 0.07 -12.71 -27.18
C SER A 87 0.61 -11.98 -25.94
N GLY A 88 1.82 -12.34 -25.49
CA GLY A 88 2.48 -11.68 -24.37
C GLY A 88 2.87 -10.24 -24.67
N GLN A 89 3.42 -9.98 -25.85
CA GLN A 89 3.80 -8.64 -26.33
C GLN A 89 2.58 -7.72 -26.43
N GLU A 90 1.49 -8.17 -27.05
CA GLU A 90 0.25 -7.40 -27.14
C GLU A 90 -0.27 -7.05 -25.75
N LYS A 91 -0.27 -8.00 -24.81
CA LYS A 91 -0.76 -7.75 -23.46
C LYS A 91 0.13 -6.78 -22.67
N LEU A 92 1.45 -6.87 -22.82
CA LEU A 92 2.39 -5.90 -22.23
C LEU A 92 2.16 -4.49 -22.79
N HIS A 93 1.96 -4.40 -24.11
CA HIS A 93 1.64 -3.15 -24.78
C HIS A 93 0.34 -2.52 -24.25
N GLN A 94 -0.73 -3.32 -24.13
CA GLN A 94 -1.99 -2.87 -23.55
C GLN A 94 -1.84 -2.41 -22.08
N MET A 95 -1.05 -3.14 -21.27
CA MET A 95 -0.78 -2.74 -19.88
C MET A 95 -0.02 -1.41 -19.82
N TRP A 96 0.91 -1.18 -20.74
CA TRP A 96 1.63 0.07 -20.85
C TRP A 96 0.72 1.23 -21.24
N LEU A 97 -0.17 1.06 -22.22
CA LEU A 97 -1.18 2.06 -22.58
C LEU A 97 -2.08 2.42 -21.40
N GLN A 98 -2.59 1.41 -20.69
CA GLN A 98 -3.42 1.61 -19.50
C GLN A 98 -2.66 2.32 -18.37
N TRP A 99 -1.38 1.99 -18.19
CA TRP A 99 -0.54 2.64 -17.18
C TRP A 99 -0.27 4.10 -17.56
N GLN A 100 0.10 4.38 -18.81
CA GLN A 100 0.29 5.75 -19.28
C GLN A 100 -0.97 6.59 -19.15
N GLN A 101 -2.13 6.05 -19.55
CA GLN A 101 -3.41 6.75 -19.43
C GLN A 101 -3.75 7.12 -17.97
N LYS A 102 -3.38 6.26 -17.01
CA LYS A 102 -3.53 6.56 -15.58
C LYS A 102 -2.58 7.66 -15.08
N GLN A 103 -1.46 7.87 -15.76
CA GLN A 103 -0.45 8.88 -15.39
C GLN A 103 -0.66 10.22 -16.13
N ALA A 104 -1.14 10.19 -17.37
CA ALA A 104 -1.43 11.35 -18.20
C ALA A 104 -2.52 11.00 -19.25
N PRO A 105 -3.64 11.73 -19.34
CA PRO A 105 -4.75 11.38 -20.23
C PRO A 105 -4.50 11.54 -21.74
N GLU A 106 -3.39 12.14 -22.18
CA GLU A 106 -3.14 12.49 -23.58
C GLU A 106 -1.80 11.97 -24.11
N VAL A 107 -1.74 10.71 -24.58
CA VAL A 107 -0.87 10.29 -25.69
C VAL A 107 -1.53 9.12 -26.46
N ALA A 108 -1.54 9.24 -27.79
CA ALA A 108 -2.20 8.40 -28.80
C ALA A 108 -1.46 7.09 -29.12
N GLN A 109 -2.03 6.21 -29.98
CA GLN A 109 -1.23 5.34 -30.87
C GLN A 109 -1.88 4.96 -32.23
N LYS A 110 -1.02 4.85 -33.25
CA LYS A 110 -1.13 4.01 -34.47
C LYS A 110 0.28 3.54 -34.88
N GLU A 111 0.60 2.27 -34.61
CA GLU A 111 1.50 1.32 -35.32
C GLU A 111 1.94 0.18 -34.36
N PRO A 112 2.22 -1.04 -34.84
CA PRO A 112 2.64 -2.15 -33.99
C PRO A 112 4.08 -1.97 -33.48
N PRO A 113 4.33 -2.10 -32.16
CA PRO A 113 5.64 -1.88 -31.56
C PRO A 113 6.66 -2.96 -31.92
N LYS A 114 7.93 -2.57 -32.05
CA LYS A 114 9.07 -3.48 -32.29
C LYS A 114 9.47 -4.25 -31.02
N PRO A 115 10.23 -5.36 -31.12
CA PRO A 115 10.64 -6.14 -29.94
C PRO A 115 11.38 -5.34 -28.86
N GLN A 116 12.31 -4.46 -29.23
CA GLN A 116 13.03 -3.59 -28.29
C GLN A 116 12.12 -2.54 -27.61
N GLU A 117 11.08 -2.10 -28.31
CA GLU A 117 10.09 -1.18 -27.76
C GLU A 117 9.21 -1.89 -26.72
N ILE A 118 8.83 -3.15 -26.95
CA ILE A 118 8.10 -3.94 -25.96
C ILE A 118 8.92 -4.14 -24.68
N GLU A 119 10.22 -4.42 -24.78
CA GLU A 119 11.06 -4.54 -23.58
C GLU A 119 11.04 -3.24 -22.76
N THR A 120 11.19 -2.10 -23.44
CA THR A 120 11.18 -0.78 -22.80
C THR A 120 9.82 -0.50 -22.14
N GLN A 121 8.72 -0.75 -22.86
CA GLN A 121 7.36 -0.60 -22.34
C GLN A 121 7.12 -1.48 -21.10
N ALA A 122 7.54 -2.75 -21.14
CA ALA A 122 7.40 -3.67 -20.01
C ALA A 122 8.23 -3.25 -18.79
N LEU A 123 9.45 -2.74 -19.01
CA LEU A 123 10.29 -2.20 -17.94
C LEU A 123 9.69 -0.92 -17.33
N GLU A 124 9.14 -0.03 -18.14
CA GLU A 124 8.42 1.15 -17.64
C GLU A 124 7.20 0.74 -16.78
N VAL A 125 6.39 -0.21 -17.27
CA VAL A 125 5.25 -0.74 -16.51
C VAL A 125 5.71 -1.37 -15.20
N THR A 126 6.72 -2.24 -15.21
CA THR A 126 7.20 -2.89 -13.98
C THR A 126 7.75 -1.89 -12.97
N ARG A 127 8.52 -0.88 -13.40
CA ARG A 127 8.99 0.21 -12.52
C ARG A 127 7.82 1.01 -11.95
N GLY A 128 6.85 1.39 -12.77
CA GLY A 128 5.65 2.10 -12.34
C GLY A 128 4.81 1.31 -11.33
N LEU A 129 4.55 0.03 -11.61
CA LEU A 129 3.82 -0.87 -10.71
C LEU A 129 4.55 -1.08 -9.37
N THR A 130 5.87 -1.18 -9.42
CA THR A 130 6.72 -1.30 -8.24
C THR A 130 6.65 -0.04 -7.36
N GLN A 131 6.70 1.15 -7.96
CA GLN A 131 6.51 2.41 -7.25
C GLN A 131 5.11 2.49 -6.62
N GLN A 132 4.08 2.09 -7.37
CA GLN A 132 2.71 2.01 -6.85
C GLN A 132 2.61 1.03 -5.66
N LEU A 133 3.28 -0.12 -5.75
CA LEU A 133 3.35 -1.10 -4.67
C LEU A 133 4.04 -0.55 -3.42
N GLN A 134 5.11 0.23 -3.56
CA GLN A 134 5.74 0.92 -2.42
C GLN A 134 4.79 1.91 -1.75
N SER A 135 4.06 2.72 -2.53
CA SER A 135 3.08 3.68 -2.01
C SER A 135 1.91 2.97 -1.29
N ALA A 136 1.40 1.88 -1.87
CA ALA A 136 0.34 1.07 -1.27
C ALA A 136 0.84 0.42 0.04
N THR A 137 2.05 -0.13 0.04
CA THR A 137 2.68 -0.74 1.23
C THR A 137 2.94 0.29 2.32
N THR A 138 3.37 1.50 1.96
CA THR A 138 3.56 2.61 2.92
C THR A 138 2.24 2.99 3.58
N THR A 139 1.15 3.03 2.80
CA THR A 139 -0.20 3.26 3.31
C THR A 139 -0.67 2.10 4.20
N LEU A 140 -0.37 0.85 3.83
CA LEU A 140 -0.67 -0.31 4.67
C LEU A 140 0.05 -0.22 6.03
N VAL A 141 1.35 0.05 6.01
CA VAL A 141 2.21 0.17 7.21
C VAL A 141 1.72 1.28 8.12
N SER A 142 1.33 2.44 7.57
CA SER A 142 0.81 3.55 8.39
C SER A 142 -0.49 3.19 9.11
N ASN A 143 -1.31 2.30 8.55
CA ASN A 143 -2.52 1.80 9.19
C ASN A 143 -2.26 0.66 10.20
N LEU A 144 -1.03 0.16 10.31
CA LEU A 144 -0.63 -0.98 11.17
C LEU A 144 0.29 -0.56 12.33
N GLN A 145 0.36 0.73 12.64
CA GLN A 145 1.21 1.25 13.71
C GLN A 145 0.77 0.80 15.11
N GLY A 146 1.72 0.61 16.01
CA GLY A 146 1.42 0.24 17.40
C GLY A 146 0.96 -1.21 17.58
N LEU A 147 0.94 -2.03 16.51
CA LEU A 147 0.71 -3.46 16.67
C LEU A 147 1.80 -4.14 17.52
N PRO A 148 1.51 -5.28 18.17
CA PRO A 148 2.49 -6.06 18.93
C PRO A 148 3.72 -6.47 18.11
N ALA A 149 4.85 -6.71 18.78
CA ALA A 149 6.15 -6.98 18.15
C ALA A 149 6.11 -8.10 17.07
N GLY A 150 5.43 -9.22 17.35
CA GLY A 150 5.31 -10.31 16.37
C GLY A 150 4.55 -9.92 15.08
N LEU A 151 3.62 -8.96 15.15
CA LEU A 151 2.96 -8.41 13.96
C LEU A 151 3.82 -7.34 13.28
N GLN A 152 4.56 -6.54 14.06
CA GLN A 152 5.53 -5.57 13.49
C GLN A 152 6.64 -6.27 12.70
N GLU A 153 7.12 -7.42 13.16
CA GLU A 153 8.08 -8.24 12.41
C GLU A 153 7.52 -8.65 11.05
N LYS A 154 6.27 -9.12 10.99
CA LYS A 154 5.59 -9.45 9.73
C LYS A 154 5.44 -8.24 8.81
N VAL A 155 5.13 -7.06 9.36
CA VAL A 155 5.11 -5.80 8.61
C VAL A 155 6.49 -5.50 8.02
N GLY A 156 7.56 -5.70 8.80
CA GLY A 156 8.94 -5.59 8.35
C GLY A 156 9.24 -6.53 7.18
N LEU A 157 8.82 -7.79 7.26
CA LEU A 157 8.97 -8.76 6.18
C LEU A 157 8.22 -8.34 4.91
N VAL A 158 6.99 -7.83 5.01
CA VAL A 158 6.26 -7.30 3.84
C VAL A 158 7.07 -6.18 3.16
N ARG A 159 7.56 -5.21 3.94
CA ARG A 159 8.38 -4.11 3.42
C ARG A 159 9.64 -4.62 2.74
N GLN A 160 10.35 -5.53 3.38
CA GLN A 160 11.57 -6.13 2.82
C GLN A 160 11.31 -6.80 1.48
N ASN A 161 10.26 -7.62 1.36
CA ASN A 161 9.92 -8.30 0.10
C ASN A 161 9.59 -7.27 -1.00
N VAL A 162 8.87 -6.20 -0.67
CA VAL A 162 8.53 -5.12 -1.61
C VAL A 162 9.77 -4.32 -2.04
N ASP A 163 10.70 -4.06 -1.11
CA ASP A 163 11.93 -3.32 -1.41
C ASP A 163 12.89 -4.15 -2.28
N GLU A 164 13.00 -5.45 -2.03
CA GLU A 164 13.77 -6.37 -2.87
C GLU A 164 13.18 -6.49 -4.29
N LEU A 165 11.85 -6.60 -4.40
CA LEU A 165 11.16 -6.52 -5.70
C LEU A 165 11.51 -5.22 -6.41
N ARG A 166 11.47 -4.09 -5.69
CA ARG A 166 11.83 -2.82 -6.30
C ARG A 166 13.24 -2.80 -6.83
N ASN A 167 14.19 -3.23 -6.02
CA ASN A 167 15.58 -3.19 -6.42
C ASN A 167 15.81 -4.05 -7.67
N ALA A 168 15.18 -5.23 -7.76
CA ALA A 168 15.28 -6.10 -8.93
C ALA A 168 14.81 -5.44 -10.24
N PHE A 169 13.67 -4.73 -10.23
CA PHE A 169 13.11 -4.14 -11.44
C PHE A 169 13.59 -2.71 -11.75
N MET A 170 14.00 -1.95 -10.73
CA MET A 170 14.51 -0.59 -10.94
C MET A 170 15.89 -0.58 -11.59
N THR A 171 16.73 -1.58 -11.34
CA THR A 171 18.09 -1.65 -11.89
C THR A 171 18.16 -2.30 -13.28
N ALA A 172 17.12 -3.02 -13.70
CA ALA A 172 17.11 -3.69 -15.00
C ALA A 172 16.98 -2.66 -16.14
N GLY A 173 17.91 -2.67 -17.09
CA GLY A 173 17.88 -1.84 -18.30
C GLY A 173 17.32 -2.56 -19.53
N SER A 174 17.32 -3.89 -19.50
CA SER A 174 16.86 -4.78 -20.57
C SER A 174 16.28 -6.07 -19.99
N PHE A 175 15.66 -6.90 -20.84
CA PHE A 175 15.25 -8.24 -20.41
C PHE A 175 16.44 -9.12 -20.05
N GLN A 176 17.64 -8.90 -20.59
CA GLN A 176 18.83 -9.71 -20.26
C GLN A 176 19.23 -9.57 -18.78
N ASP A 177 19.01 -8.40 -18.19
CA ASP A 177 19.29 -8.14 -16.78
C ASP A 177 18.34 -8.91 -15.83
N LEU A 178 17.15 -9.28 -16.33
CA LEU A 178 16.14 -10.04 -15.60
C LEU A 178 16.34 -11.55 -15.79
N SER A 179 17.41 -12.11 -15.24
CA SER A 179 17.68 -13.55 -15.32
C SER A 179 16.49 -14.42 -14.83
N GLY A 180 16.43 -15.68 -15.27
CA GLY A 180 15.38 -16.61 -14.82
C GLY A 180 15.34 -16.78 -13.29
N SER A 181 16.50 -16.71 -12.62
CA SER A 181 16.56 -16.73 -11.15
C SER A 181 15.95 -15.47 -10.53
N ILE A 182 16.18 -14.29 -11.11
CA ILE A 182 15.60 -13.03 -10.63
C ILE A 182 14.08 -13.05 -10.78
N LEU A 183 13.57 -13.53 -11.93
CA LEU A 183 12.13 -13.68 -12.16
C LEU A 183 11.50 -14.68 -11.18
N ALA A 184 12.12 -15.85 -10.97
CA ALA A 184 11.66 -16.84 -10.02
C ALA A 184 11.63 -16.31 -8.57
N GLN A 185 12.71 -15.67 -8.13
CA GLN A 185 12.76 -15.02 -6.81
C GLN A 185 11.69 -13.94 -6.68
N SER A 186 11.49 -13.12 -7.72
CA SER A 186 10.46 -12.08 -7.70
C SER A 186 9.05 -12.67 -7.53
N ARG A 187 8.75 -13.80 -8.18
CA ARG A 187 7.47 -14.51 -8.00
C ARG A 187 7.29 -15.00 -6.56
N GLU A 188 8.33 -15.57 -5.96
CA GLU A 188 8.31 -16.00 -4.57
C GLU A 188 8.08 -14.82 -3.61
N LYS A 189 8.80 -13.71 -3.82
CA LYS A 189 8.66 -12.49 -3.00
C LYS A 189 7.25 -11.90 -3.10
N VAL A 190 6.65 -11.90 -4.30
CA VAL A 190 5.24 -11.50 -4.46
C VAL A 190 4.32 -12.43 -3.68
N ALA A 191 4.45 -13.75 -3.84
CA ALA A 191 3.62 -14.71 -3.11
C ALA A 191 3.74 -14.53 -1.59
N LYS A 192 4.97 -14.34 -1.10
CA LYS A 192 5.25 -14.14 0.33
C LYS A 192 4.65 -12.83 0.85
N ALA A 193 4.78 -11.73 0.12
CA ALA A 193 4.20 -10.43 0.48
C ALA A 193 2.68 -10.50 0.59
N ARG A 194 2.01 -11.21 -0.34
CA ARG A 194 0.56 -11.44 -0.29
C ARG A 194 0.15 -12.23 0.94
N GLN A 195 0.79 -13.39 1.16
CA GLN A 195 0.51 -14.25 2.29
C GLN A 195 0.66 -13.49 3.62
N LEU A 196 1.78 -12.77 3.80
CA LEU A 196 2.03 -11.99 5.00
C LEU A 196 1.00 -10.88 5.20
N THR A 197 0.58 -10.21 4.12
CA THR A 197 -0.46 -9.18 4.15
C THR A 197 -1.82 -9.75 4.56
N ASP A 198 -2.16 -10.95 4.08
CA ASP A 198 -3.39 -11.65 4.46
C ASP A 198 -3.36 -12.08 5.93
N GLU A 199 -2.27 -12.71 6.36
CA GLU A 199 -2.08 -13.11 7.75
C GLU A 199 -2.16 -11.92 8.71
N LEU A 200 -1.52 -10.79 8.39
CA LEU A 200 -1.58 -9.56 9.19
C LEU A 200 -3.03 -9.12 9.41
N MET A 201 -3.83 -9.12 8.35
CA MET A 201 -5.24 -8.72 8.42
C MET A 201 -6.04 -9.67 9.31
N ASP A 202 -5.85 -10.98 9.15
CA ASP A 202 -6.58 -11.98 9.94
C ASP A 202 -6.25 -11.86 11.44
N HIS A 203 -4.98 -11.63 11.78
CA HIS A 203 -4.57 -11.43 13.17
C HIS A 203 -5.18 -10.16 13.78
N VAL A 204 -5.22 -9.06 13.04
CA VAL A 204 -5.83 -7.81 13.54
C VAL A 204 -7.33 -7.97 13.75
N VAL A 205 -8.03 -8.66 12.83
CA VAL A 205 -9.48 -8.92 12.95
C VAL A 205 -9.80 -9.80 14.15
N GLN A 206 -9.01 -10.85 14.38
CA GLN A 206 -9.27 -11.82 15.44
C GLN A 206 -8.95 -11.28 16.84
N ASN A 207 -7.90 -10.45 16.97
CA ASN A 207 -7.37 -10.08 18.28
C ASN A 207 -7.72 -8.65 18.73
N ALA A 208 -8.12 -7.76 17.82
CA ALA A 208 -8.42 -6.34 18.11
C ALA A 208 -7.39 -5.68 19.07
N PRO A 209 -6.11 -5.56 18.65
CA PRO A 209 -5.01 -5.29 19.58
C PRO A 209 -5.16 -3.94 20.28
N LEU A 210 -5.07 -3.92 21.61
CA LEU A 210 -5.24 -2.69 22.40
C LEU A 210 -4.13 -1.67 22.15
N THR A 211 -2.94 -2.11 21.74
CA THR A 211 -1.82 -1.23 21.41
C THR A 211 -1.95 -0.60 20.02
N TRP A 212 -2.87 -1.11 19.18
CA TRP A 212 -3.06 -0.62 17.81
C TRP A 212 -3.40 0.87 17.82
N LEU A 213 -2.58 1.63 17.11
CA LEU A 213 -2.72 3.07 16.95
C LEU A 213 -3.65 3.35 15.76
N VAL A 214 -4.78 3.98 16.05
CA VAL A 214 -5.86 4.21 15.08
C VAL A 214 -6.11 5.70 14.88
N GLY A 215 -6.44 6.09 13.65
CA GLY A 215 -6.67 7.49 13.31
C GLY A 215 -6.44 7.82 11.82
N PRO A 216 -6.19 9.10 11.50
CA PRO A 216 -6.45 10.22 12.39
C PRO A 216 -7.95 10.38 12.66
N PHE A 217 -8.30 10.83 13.87
CA PHE A 217 -9.63 11.26 14.29
C PHE A 217 -9.66 12.77 14.46
N THR A 218 -10.77 13.39 14.09
CA THR A 218 -11.03 14.82 14.28
C THR A 218 -12.08 15.02 15.36
N ALA A 219 -11.99 16.13 16.08
CA ALA A 219 -13.00 16.51 17.06
C ALA A 219 -14.33 16.82 16.37
N SER A 220 -15.44 16.43 17.00
CA SER A 220 -16.76 16.84 16.51
C SER A 220 -17.03 18.24 17.06
N GLY A 221 -17.14 19.24 16.17
CA GLY A 221 -17.37 20.62 16.58
C GLY A 221 -18.75 20.80 17.24
N LYS A 222 -18.76 21.03 18.55
CA LYS A 222 -19.72 21.93 19.20
C LYS A 222 -18.97 22.73 20.27
N PRO A 223 -18.98 24.07 20.20
CA PRO A 223 -18.62 24.90 21.34
C PRO A 223 -19.73 24.76 22.39
N GLU A 224 -19.38 24.35 23.61
CA GLU A 224 -20.23 24.60 24.77
C GLU A 224 -20.09 26.09 25.09
N GLY A 225 -21.14 26.86 24.80
CA GLY A 225 -21.14 28.31 25.03
C GLY A 225 -22.17 29.08 24.21
N GLU A 226 -23.43 28.68 24.24
CA GLU A 226 -24.53 29.63 24.08
C GLU A 226 -25.11 29.85 25.48
N GLU A 227 -24.51 30.77 26.24
CA GLU A 227 -25.24 31.49 27.28
C GLU A 227 -26.39 32.21 26.57
N ILE A 228 -27.60 31.66 26.71
CA ILE A 228 -28.81 32.36 26.36
C ILE A 228 -28.98 33.45 27.42
N GLU A 229 -28.52 34.64 27.07
CA GLU A 229 -28.87 35.90 27.71
C GLU A 229 -30.41 36.00 27.74
N MET A 230 -31.01 35.75 28.92
CA MET A 230 -32.40 36.10 29.16
C MET A 230 -32.48 37.59 29.50
N LYS A 231 -33.24 38.29 28.65
CA LYS A 231 -33.69 39.68 28.75
C LYS A 231 -33.94 40.21 30.16
#